data_AF-A0A3B0LX30-F1
#
_entry.id   AF-A0A3B0LX30-F1
#
_cell.length_a   1.000
_cell.length_b   1.000
_cell.length_c   1.000
_cell.angle_alpha   90.00
_cell.angle_beta   90.00
_cell.angle_gamma   90.00
#
_symmetry.space_group_name_H-M   'P 1'
#
loop_
_entity.id
_entity.type
_entity.pdbx_description
1 polymer ?
#
loop_
_entity_poly.entity_id
_entity_poly.type
_entity_poly.pdbx_seq_one_letter_code
_entity_poly.pdbx_strand_id
1 'polypeptide(L)' 'MMRCPLCSYAAHTRSSLQISTKTKERYNQCHNINCGATFVSHETVSRFISQPGKVEPVNPHPDRFE' A
#
# COMPACT_ATOMS: atom_id res chain seq x y z
N MET A 1 -3.92 -7.32 -4.65
CA MET A 1 -2.91 -8.09 -5.43
C MET A 1 -3.13 -7.82 -6.89
N MET A 2 -2.05 -7.49 -7.62
CA MET A 2 -2.12 -7.26 -9.06
C MET A 2 -2.38 -8.58 -9.79
N ARG A 3 -3.15 -8.55 -10.88
CA ARG A 3 -3.24 -9.71 -11.79
C ARG A 3 -1.99 -9.75 -12.66
N CYS A 4 -1.52 -10.96 -12.95
CA CYS A 4 -0.40 -11.17 -13.86
C CYS A 4 -0.75 -10.61 -15.24
N PRO A 5 0.08 -9.74 -15.85
CA PRO A 5 -0.21 -9.15 -17.15
C PRO A 5 -0.19 -10.19 -18.29
N LEU A 6 0.42 -11.36 -18.09
CA LEU A 6 0.53 -12.40 -19.12
C LEU A 6 -0.67 -13.36 -19.12
N CYS A 7 -1.04 -13.88 -17.95
CA CYS A 7 -2.07 -14.93 -17.85
C CYS A 7 -3.31 -14.51 -17.04
N SER A 8 -3.37 -13.26 -16.57
CA SER A 8 -4.47 -12.71 -15.74
C SER A 8 -4.74 -13.42 -14.41
N TYR A 9 -3.92 -14.42 -14.04
CA TYR A 9 -4.01 -15.09 -12.75
C TYR A 9 -3.53 -14.18 -11.61
N ALA A 10 -3.90 -14.51 -10.37
CA ALA A 10 -3.48 -13.73 -9.21
C ALA A 10 -1.95 -13.75 -9.04
N ALA A 11 -1.35 -12.58 -8.82
CA ALA A 11 0.06 -12.45 -8.46
C ALA A 11 0.22 -11.97 -7.02
N HIS A 12 1.05 -12.66 -6.25
CA HIS A 12 1.36 -12.33 -4.87
C HIS A 12 2.59 -11.41 -4.79
N THR A 13 2.50 -10.37 -3.96
CA THR A 13 3.64 -9.52 -3.65
C THR A 13 4.60 -10.27 -2.72
N ARG A 14 5.88 -10.38 -3.10
CA ARG A 14 6.94 -11.04 -2.34
C ARG A 14 7.74 -10.06 -1.48
N SER A 15 8.04 -8.90 -2.05
CA SER A 15 8.75 -7.83 -1.37
C SER A 15 8.27 -6.48 -1.90
N SER A 16 8.61 -5.43 -1.17
CA SER A 16 8.30 -4.08 -1.58
C SER A 16 9.35 -3.11 -1.11
N LEU A 17 9.65 -2.12 -1.95
CA LEU A 17 10.59 -1.06 -1.68
C LEU A 17 9.87 0.28 -1.71
N GLN A 18 10.11 1.12 -0.71
CA GLN A 18 9.60 2.48 -0.72
C GLN A 18 10.55 3.35 -1.55
N ILE A 19 10.10 3.85 -2.70
CA ILE A 19 10.91 4.72 -3.57
C ILE A 19 10.73 6.18 -3.17
N SER A 20 9.50 6.58 -2.85
CA SER A 20 9.18 7.94 -2.40
C SER A 20 8.09 7.91 -1.32
N THR A 21 7.77 9.06 -0.74
CA THR A 21 6.66 9.16 0.23
C THR A 21 5.31 8.76 -0.36
N LYS A 22 5.15 8.82 -1.70
CA LYS A 22 3.89 8.52 -2.40
C LYS A 22 3.94 7.26 -3.26
N THR A 23 5.12 6.74 -3.56
CA THR A 23 5.31 5.63 -4.49
C THR A 23 6.03 4.46 -3.82
N LYS A 24 5.42 3.28 -3.94
CA LYS A 24 5.93 2.01 -3.46
C LYS A 24 6.10 1.05 -4.63
N GLU A 25 7.31 0.53 -4.78
CA GLU A 25 7.60 -0.55 -5.71
C GLU A 25 7.27 -1.89 -5.05
N ARG A 26 6.64 -2.79 -5.81
CA ARG A 26 6.26 -4.13 -5.36
C ARG A 26 6.74 -5.16 -6.36
N TYR A 27 7.42 -6.19 -5.86
CA TYR A 27 7.85 -7.36 -6.62
C TYR A 27 6.75 -8.41 -6.51
N ASN A 28 6.16 -8.80 -7.62
CA ASN A 28 5.03 -9.72 -7.67
C ASN A 28 5.40 -10.99 -8.42
N GLN A 29 4.97 -12.13 -7.90
CA GLN A 29 5.11 -13.44 -8.53
C GLN A 29 3.72 -14.01 -8.84
N CYS A 30 3.51 -14.44 -10.08
CA CYS A 30 2.29 -15.12 -10.49
C CYS A 30 2.11 -16.44 -9.71
N HIS A 31 0.89 -16.69 -9.21
CA HIS A 31 0.59 -17.93 -8.49
C HIS A 31 0.36 -19.13 -9.42
N ASN A 32 0.10 -18.88 -10.70
CA ASN A 32 0.03 -19.96 -11.68
C ASN A 32 1.45 -20.53 -11.89
N ILE A 33 1.66 -21.76 -11.42
CA ILE A 33 2.96 -22.47 -11.50
C ILE A 33 3.46 -22.62 -12.94
N ASN A 34 2.55 -22.69 -13.91
CA ASN A 34 2.90 -22.78 -15.33
C ASN A 34 3.33 -21.44 -15.91
N CYS A 35 2.92 -20.32 -15.29
CA CYS A 35 3.32 -18.99 -15.69
C CYS A 35 4.60 -18.55 -14.96
N GLY A 36 4.63 -18.68 -13.62
CA GLY A 36 5.78 -18.34 -12.79
C GLY A 36 6.29 -16.88 -12.89
N ALA A 37 5.61 -16.04 -13.69
CA ALA A 37 6.10 -14.73 -14.07
C ALA A 37 6.33 -13.85 -12.85
N THR A 38 7.53 -13.27 -12.79
CA THR A 38 7.92 -12.32 -11.74
C THR A 38 8.06 -10.95 -12.37
N PHE A 39 7.37 -9.96 -11.82
CA PHE A 39 7.31 -8.62 -12.39
C PHE A 39 7.21 -7.56 -11.29
N VAL A 40 7.66 -6.35 -11.63
CA VAL A 40 7.64 -5.20 -10.73
C VAL A 40 6.45 -4.32 -11.06
N SER A 41 5.76 -3.83 -10.03
CA SER A 41 4.67 -2.86 -10.16
C SER A 41 4.89 -1.66 -9.23
N HIS A 42 4.58 -0.46 -9.71
CA HIS A 42 4.60 0.76 -8.90
C HIS A 42 3.20 1.12 -8.43
N GLU A 43 3.00 1.15 -7.11
CA GLU A 43 1.79 1.65 -6.48
C GLU A 43 2.04 3.09 -6.03
N THR A 44 1.35 4.04 -6.66
CA THR A 44 1.49 5.47 -6.36
C THR A 44 0.18 6.05 -5.88
N VAL A 45 0.22 6.83 -4.78
CA VAL A 45 -0.93 7.61 -4.32
C VAL A 45 -1.18 8.75 -5.32
N SER A 46 -2.25 8.62 -6.12
CA SER A 46 -2.62 9.63 -7.12
C SER A 46 -3.27 10.86 -6.48
N ARG A 47 -4.31 10.66 -5.66
CA ARG A 47 -5.02 11.74 -4.95
C ARG A 47 -5.71 11.20 -3.70
N PHE A 48 -5.96 12.07 -2.74
CA PHE A 48 -6.84 11.79 -1.61
C PHE A 48 -8.27 12.18 -1.99
N ILE A 49 -9.23 11.29 -1.78
CA ILE A 49 -10.67 11.59 -1.97
C ILE A 49 -11.20 12.34 -0.73
N SER A 50 -10.69 11.99 0.44
CA SER A 50 -10.91 12.68 1.70
C SER A 50 -9.61 12.61 2.51
N GLN A 51 -9.31 13.68 3.25
CA GLN A 51 -8.24 13.71 4.23
C GLN A 51 -8.88 13.97 5.61
N PRO A 52 -8.35 13.38 6.69
CA PRO A 52 -8.78 13.77 8.02
C PRO A 52 -8.56 15.30 8.15
N GLY A 53 -9.57 15.99 8.69
CA GLY A 53 -9.41 17.41 9.04
C GLY A 53 -8.25 17.57 10.04
N LYS A 54 -7.78 18.82 10.24
CA LYS A 54 -6.87 19.10 11.35
C LYS A 54 -7.56 18.66 12.64
N VAL A 55 -7.07 17.57 13.24
CA VAL A 55 -7.50 17.15 14.57
C VAL A 55 -6.84 18.14 15.52
N GLU A 56 -7.62 19.11 16.02
CA GLU A 56 -7.15 19.90 17.14
C GLU A 56 -7.08 18.97 18.36
N PRO A 57 -5.89 18.78 18.96
CA PRO A 57 -5.76 17.95 20.13
C PRO A 57 -6.63 18.53 21.23
N VAL A 58 -7.55 17.72 21.77
CA VAL A 58 -8.36 18.12 22.92
C VAL A 58 -7.45 18.21 24.13
N ASN A 59 -7.64 19.25 24.96
CA ASN A 59 -6.91 19.36 26.22
C ASN A 59 -7.12 18.09 27.08
N PRO A 60 -6.07 17.59 27.76
CA PRO A 60 -6.24 16.50 28.72
C PRO A 60 -7.30 16.86 29.76
N HIS A 61 -8.08 15.88 30.21
CA HIS A 61 -9.04 16.08 31.28
C HIS A 61 -8.30 16.56 32.54
N PRO A 62 -8.78 17.60 33.26
CA PRO A 62 -8.15 18.03 34.50
C PRO A 62 -8.12 16.88 35.51
N ASP A 63 -7.00 16.71 36.19
CA ASP A 63 -6.86 15.69 37.23
C ASP A 63 -7.84 15.96 38.38
N ARG A 64 -8.43 14.90 38.92
CA ARG A 64 -9.53 14.97 39.91
C ARG A 64 -9.09 15.48 41.30
N PHE A 65 -7.82 15.81 41.49
CA PHE A 65 -7.23 16.11 42.79
C PHE A 65 -6.57 17.49 42.79
N GLU A 66 -7.38 18.53 43.01
CA GLU A 66 -7.00 19.81 43.61
C GLU A 66 -7.84 20.03 44.87
#